data_AF-A0A536XX24-F1
#
_entry.id   AF-A0A536XX24-F1
#
_cell.length_a   1.000
_cell.length_b   1.000
_cell.length_c   1.000
_cell.angle_alpha   90.00
_cell.angle_beta   90.00
_cell.angle_gamma   90.00
#
_symmetry.space_group_name_H-M   'P 1'
#
loop_
_entity.id
_entity.type
_entity.pdbx_description
1 polymer ?
#
loop_
_entity_poly.entity_id
_entity_poly.type
_entity_poly.pdbx_seq_one_letter_code
_entity_poly.pdbx_strand_id
1 'polypeptide(L)' 'TLAADTSKGMRASFSSALAPDAARKLFDHLVARARSRYSNTACGRFGEPMQVSLVNDGPVTFWLRASGS' A
#
# COMPACT_ATOMS: atom_id res chain seq x y z
N THR A 1 2.82 -5.60 -3.65
CA THR A 1 4.18 -6.11 -3.35
C THR A 1 4.49 -6.15 -1.86
N LEU A 2 4.05 -5.20 -1.01
CA LEU A 2 4.32 -5.23 0.44
C LEU A 2 3.77 -6.47 1.17
N ALA A 3 2.69 -7.07 0.67
CA ALA A 3 2.14 -8.33 1.17
C ALA A 3 2.87 -9.57 0.64
N ALA A 4 4.02 -9.42 -0.01
CA ALA A 4 4.83 -10.54 -0.45
C ALA A 4 5.34 -11.35 0.75
N ASP A 5 5.20 -12.66 0.67
CA ASP A 5 6.01 -13.59 1.44
C ASP A 5 7.27 -13.95 0.63
N THR A 6 8.43 -13.62 1.19
CA THR A 6 9.75 -13.90 0.59
C THR A 6 10.56 -14.88 1.44
N SER A 7 9.91 -15.62 2.35
CA SER A 7 10.59 -16.56 3.25
C SER A 7 11.05 -17.86 2.57
N LYS A 8 10.48 -18.23 1.41
CA LYS A 8 10.77 -19.48 0.70
C LYS A 8 11.33 -19.23 -0.70
N GLY A 9 12.65 -19.28 -0.83
CA GLY A 9 13.36 -19.17 -2.12
C GLY A 9 13.36 -17.75 -2.71
N MET A 10 13.74 -17.64 -3.98
CA MET A 10 13.93 -16.34 -4.66
C MET A 10 12.65 -15.73 -5.26
N ARG A 11 11.54 -16.47 -5.28
CA ARG A 11 10.28 -16.01 -5.88
C ARG A 11 9.31 -15.59 -4.78
N ALA A 12 8.96 -14.31 -4.75
CA ALA A 12 7.93 -13.79 -3.87
C ALA A 12 6.57 -14.46 -4.12
N SER A 13 5.90 -14.87 -3.04
CA SER A 13 4.51 -15.33 -3.06
C SER A 13 3.57 -14.22 -2.59
N PHE A 14 2.37 -14.14 -3.16
CA PHE A 14 1.32 -13.18 -2.78
C PHE A 14 0.07 -13.88 -2.25
N SER A 15 0.19 -15.12 -1.78
CA SER A 15 -0.95 -15.92 -1.32
C SER A 15 -1.73 -15.29 -0.16
N SER A 16 -1.11 -14.41 0.63
CA SER A 16 -1.75 -13.67 1.73
C SER A 16 -2.36 -12.32 1.29
N ALA A 17 -2.15 -11.91 0.03
CA ALA A 17 -2.73 -10.68 -0.49
C ALA A 17 -4.22 -10.88 -0.76
N LEU A 18 -5.01 -9.83 -0.52
CA LEU A 18 -6.43 -9.81 -0.90
C LEU A 18 -6.59 -9.85 -2.41
N ALA A 19 -7.72 -10.41 -2.86
CA ALA A 19 -8.13 -10.36 -4.26
C ALA A 19 -8.25 -8.89 -4.75
N PRO A 20 -8.01 -8.61 -6.05
CA PRO A 20 -7.91 -7.25 -6.57
C PRO A 20 -9.11 -6.34 -6.24
N ASP A 21 -10.34 -6.86 -6.36
CA ASP A 21 -11.55 -6.06 -6.11
C ASP A 21 -11.73 -5.72 -4.62
N ALA A 22 -11.43 -6.67 -3.73
CA ALA A 22 -11.47 -6.44 -2.29
C ALA A 22 -10.37 -5.46 -1.87
N ALA A 23 -9.16 -5.61 -2.42
CA ALA A 23 -8.05 -4.70 -2.19
C ALA A 23 -8.34 -3.28 -2.68
N ARG A 24 -8.98 -3.13 -3.86
CA ARG A 24 -9.42 -1.83 -4.39
C ARG A 24 -10.40 -1.14 -3.45
N LYS A 25 -11.43 -1.85 -2.98
CA LYS A 25 -12.42 -1.30 -2.04
C LYS A 25 -11.76 -0.76 -0.75
N LEU A 26 -10.81 -1.51 -0.19
CA LEU A 26 -10.08 -1.07 1.01
C LEU A 26 -9.15 0.11 0.72
N PHE A 27 -8.47 0.12 -0.42
CA PHE A 27 -7.65 1.25 -0.85
C PHE A 27 -8.49 2.53 -0.97
N ASP A 28 -9.62 2.46 -1.68
CA ASP A 28 -10.51 3.60 -1.88
C ASP A 28 -11.08 4.10 -0.54
N HIS A 29 -11.46 3.18 0.36
CA HIS A 29 -11.91 3.52 1.70
C HIS A 29 -10.82 4.22 2.53
N LEU A 30 -9.57 3.72 2.50
CA LEU A 30 -8.45 4.32 3.21
C LEU A 30 -8.15 5.73 2.70
N VAL A 31 -8.12 5.92 1.38
CA VAL A 31 -7.92 7.24 0.76
C VAL A 31 -9.02 8.21 1.17
N ALA A 32 -10.29 7.77 1.16
CA ALA A 32 -11.42 8.59 1.59
C ALA A 32 -11.30 9.02 3.07
N ARG A 33 -10.93 8.07 3.96
CA ARG A 33 -10.71 8.35 5.38
C ARG A 33 -9.54 9.32 5.59
N ALA A 34 -8.43 9.14 4.89
CA ALA A 34 -7.29 10.04 4.97
C ALA A 34 -7.67 11.46 4.52
N ARG A 35 -8.35 11.61 3.38
CA ARG A 35 -8.83 12.91 2.88
C ARG A 35 -9.81 13.60 3.82
N SER A 36 -10.67 12.84 4.50
CA SER A 36 -11.60 13.41 5.48
C SER A 36 -10.90 14.03 6.69
N ARG A 37 -9.67 13.60 6.99
CA ARG A 37 -8.88 14.07 8.13
C ARG A 37 -7.74 15.02 7.75
N TYR A 38 -7.25 14.91 6.52
CA TYR A 38 -6.12 15.66 5.98
C TYR A 38 -6.46 16.16 4.57
N SER A 39 -6.67 17.46 4.42
CA SER A 39 -7.19 18.07 3.17
C SER A 39 -6.27 17.86 1.95
N ASN A 40 -4.96 17.72 2.17
CA ASN A 40 -3.95 17.65 1.11
C ASN A 40 -3.51 16.23 0.76
N THR A 41 -4.31 15.20 1.08
CA THR A 41 -3.98 13.81 0.73
C THR A 41 -4.08 13.56 -0.78
N ALA A 42 -2.91 13.47 -1.43
CA ALA A 42 -2.78 12.97 -2.80
C ALA A 42 -2.74 11.43 -2.84
N CYS A 43 -3.11 10.84 -3.98
CA CYS A 43 -3.00 9.40 -4.22
C CYS A 43 -2.69 9.09 -5.69
N GLY A 44 -2.10 7.92 -5.94
CA GLY A 44 -1.98 7.35 -7.29
C GLY A 44 -3.26 6.67 -7.74
N ARG A 45 -3.15 5.81 -8.78
CA ARG A 45 -4.24 4.98 -9.30
C ARG A 45 -3.99 3.50 -8.97
N PHE A 46 -4.95 2.87 -8.29
CA PHE A 46 -4.83 1.45 -7.93
C PHE A 46 -4.86 0.58 -9.20
N GLY A 47 -3.91 -0.36 -9.29
CA GLY A 47 -3.81 -1.34 -10.39
C GLY A 47 -3.18 -0.82 -11.68
N GLU A 48 -2.81 0.46 -11.75
CA GLU A 48 -2.16 1.05 -12.92
C GLU A 48 -0.63 0.98 -12.82
N PRO A 49 0.11 0.88 -13.94
CA PRO A 49 1.55 1.08 -13.95
C PRO A 49 1.86 2.55 -13.56
N MET A 50 2.74 2.72 -12.58
CA MET A 50 3.10 4.04 -12.05
C MET A 50 4.60 4.18 -11.87
N GLN A 51 5.09 5.40 -12.11
CA GLN A 51 6.43 5.84 -11.72
C GLN A 51 6.26 6.81 -10.54
N VAL A 52 6.86 6.48 -9.40
CA VAL A 52 6.74 7.28 -8.16
C VAL A 52 8.06 7.96 -7.87
N SER A 53 8.10 9.29 -7.95
CA SER A 53 9.25 10.10 -7.53
C SER A 53 9.11 10.52 -6.07
N LEU A 54 10.18 10.41 -5.30
CA LEU A 54 10.26 11.00 -3.96
C LEU A 54 11.65 11.56 -3.68
N VAL A 55 11.72 12.58 -2.83
CA VAL A 55 12.94 13.01 -2.13
C VAL A 55 12.75 12.64 -0.67
N ASN A 56 13.61 11.79 -0.14
CA ASN A 56 13.55 11.36 1.26
C ASN A 56 14.52 12.20 2.11
N ASP A 57 14.05 13.36 2.58
CA ASP A 57 14.83 14.29 3.39
C ASP A 57 14.98 13.75 4.83
N GLY A 58 16.21 13.35 5.20
CA GLY A 58 16.49 12.48 6.35
C GLY A 58 17.65 11.52 6.05
N PRO A 59 17.46 10.32 5.46
CA PRO A 59 16.20 9.62 5.19
C PRO A 59 15.71 8.84 6.42
N VAL A 60 14.41 8.88 6.68
CA VAL A 60 13.78 8.08 7.74
C VAL A 60 12.69 7.21 7.11
N THR A 61 12.72 5.91 7.38
CA THR A 61 11.76 4.95 6.84
C THR A 61 11.15 4.13 7.98
N PHE A 62 9.83 4.13 8.08
CA PHE A 62 9.09 3.33 9.06
C PHE A 62 8.31 2.21 8.37
N TRP A 63 8.29 1.03 8.99
CA TRP A 63 7.43 -0.08 8.58
C TRP A 63 6.25 -0.20 9.54
N LEU A 64 5.03 0.01 9.04
CA LEU A 64 3.80 -0.08 9.83
C LEU A 64 2.93 -1.24 9.32
N ARG A 65 2.35 -2.00 10.25
CA ARG A 65 1.38 -3.07 9.95
C ARG A 65 0.17 -2.90 10.86
N ALA A 66 -1.02 -3.05 10.29
CA ALA A 66 -2.25 -3.21 11.03
C ALA A 66 -2.73 -4.65 10.85
N SER A 67 -3.03 -5.33 11.94
CA SER A 67 -3.75 -6.61 11.94
C SER A 67 -5.22 -6.34 12.25
N GLY A 68 -6.12 -6.93 11.48
CA GLY A 68 -7.53 -6.99 11.89
C GLY A 68 -7.65 -7.82 13.17
N SER A 69 -8.43 -7.32 14.12
CA SER A 69 -8.88 -8.09 15.29
C SER A 69 -9.85 -9.19 14.88
#